data_AF-A0AB34HNK2-F1
#
_entry.id   AF-A0AB34HNK2-F1
#
_cell.length_a   1.000
_cell.length_b   1.000
_cell.length_c   1.000
_cell.angle_alpha   90.00
_cell.angle_beta   90.00
_cell.angle_gamma   90.00
#
_symmetry.space_group_name_H-M   'P 1'
#
loop_
_entity.id
_entity.type
_entity.pdbx_description
1 polymer ?
#
loop_
_entity_poly.entity_id
_entity_poly.type
_entity_poly.pdbx_seq_one_letter_code
_entity_poly.pdbx_strand_id
1 'polypeptide(L)'
;MSRSKKEVMNAEASYDFSSNDPYPYPRYTDDWFNSHGTRCAGEVSAVANNNICGVGVAFGSKVAGIRMLDQPFMTDIIEASSISHMPQLIDIYSASWGPTDNGKTVDGPRELTLQAMADGVNKGRGGKGSIYVWASGDGGSYDDCNCDGYASSMWTISINSAINDGRTALYDESCSSTLASTFSNGRKRNPEAGVATTDLYGNCTLRHSGTSAAAPEAAGVFALALEANANQRLALGLNNELVASGTTHVALGLTWRDMQHLTVLTSKRNQLHDEVHQWRRNGVGLEFNHLFGYGVLDAGAMVKMAKDWKTVPERFHCVGGSVQDPEKIPPTGKLVLTLTTAACEGKENFVRYLEHVQAVVTVNATRRGDLNINMTSPMGTKSILLSRRPRDDDAKVGFDKWPFMTTHTWGEDARGTWTLELGFVGSAPQKGVLKEWTLMLHGTQSAPYIDQVVRDYQSKLAMSKKEELEEELDEAVERSLKSILGEN
;
A
#
# COMPACT_ATOMS: atom_id res chain seq x y z
N MET A 1 21.85 20.93 -16.99
CA MET A 1 21.62 19.48 -16.78
C MET A 1 22.95 18.83 -16.42
N SER A 2 23.10 18.23 -15.23
CA SER A 2 24.35 17.53 -14.86
C SER A 2 24.54 16.28 -15.74
N ARG A 3 25.80 15.90 -16.02
CA ARG A 3 26.13 14.74 -16.87
C ARG A 3 25.57 13.42 -16.34
N SER A 4 25.36 13.28 -15.02
CA SER A 4 24.85 12.06 -14.38
C SER A 4 23.40 11.68 -14.72
N LYS A 5 22.53 12.65 -15.04
CA LYS A 5 21.12 12.37 -15.37
C LYS A 5 20.91 11.80 -16.78
N LYS A 6 21.83 12.05 -17.72
CA LYS A 6 21.64 11.65 -19.13
C LYS A 6 21.79 10.15 -19.38
N GLU A 7 22.40 9.40 -18.47
CA GLU A 7 22.69 7.97 -18.68
C GLU A 7 21.54 7.04 -18.25
N VAL A 8 20.76 7.44 -17.23
CA VAL A 8 19.67 6.64 -16.65
C VAL A 8 18.26 7.11 -17.02
N MET A 9 18.11 8.35 -17.53
CA MET A 9 16.81 8.87 -17.93
C MET A 9 16.27 8.11 -19.14
N ASN A 10 15.04 7.59 -19.04
CA ASN A 10 14.28 7.04 -20.15
C ASN A 10 13.42 8.13 -20.79
N ALA A 11 13.91 8.72 -21.88
CA ALA A 11 13.21 9.79 -22.58
C ALA A 11 11.91 9.33 -23.27
N GLU A 12 11.83 8.07 -23.71
CA GLU A 12 10.64 7.50 -24.36
C GLU A 12 9.47 7.36 -23.37
N ALA A 13 9.77 6.99 -22.13
CA ALA A 13 8.78 6.82 -21.07
C ALA A 13 8.46 8.12 -20.32
N SER A 14 9.06 9.25 -20.70
CA SER A 14 8.96 10.51 -19.97
C SER A 14 7.99 11.46 -20.65
N TYR A 15 7.26 12.26 -19.87
CA TYR A 15 6.29 13.21 -20.41
C TYR A 15 6.01 14.39 -19.47
N ASP A 16 5.69 15.53 -20.05
CA ASP A 16 5.28 16.74 -19.35
C ASP A 16 3.80 17.01 -19.62
N PHE A 17 2.94 16.67 -18.65
CA PHE A 17 1.52 16.99 -18.70
C PHE A 17 1.23 18.45 -18.33
N SER A 18 2.14 19.12 -17.62
CA SER A 18 2.00 20.53 -17.27
C SER A 18 2.25 21.47 -18.47
N SER A 19 3.07 21.06 -19.44
CA SER A 19 3.39 21.82 -20.65
C SER A 19 3.00 21.11 -21.96
N ASN A 20 2.49 19.88 -21.85
CA ASN A 20 2.03 19.04 -22.95
C ASN A 20 3.10 18.77 -24.01
N ASP A 21 4.26 18.28 -23.57
CA ASP A 21 5.42 17.98 -24.42
C ASP A 21 6.24 16.80 -23.84
N PRO A 22 7.17 16.18 -24.61
CA PRO A 22 7.89 15.00 -24.15
C PRO A 22 9.06 15.29 -23.20
N TYR A 23 9.23 16.53 -22.73
CA TYR A 23 10.38 16.96 -21.96
C TYR A 23 9.98 17.32 -20.52
N PRO A 24 10.08 16.39 -19.54
CA PRO A 24 9.67 16.64 -18.15
C PRO A 24 10.69 17.48 -17.39
N TYR A 25 11.28 18.49 -18.02
CA TYR A 25 12.25 19.36 -17.38
C TYR A 25 11.54 20.20 -16.32
N PRO A 26 12.09 20.26 -15.08
CA PRO A 26 11.53 21.13 -14.07
C PRO A 26 11.67 22.58 -14.52
N ARG A 27 10.61 23.37 -14.35
CA ARG A 27 10.70 24.81 -14.46
C ARG A 27 11.56 25.34 -13.33
N TYR A 28 12.66 26.00 -13.68
CA TYR A 28 13.62 26.52 -12.73
C TYR A 28 13.08 27.80 -12.06
N THR A 29 13.14 27.83 -10.73
CA THR A 29 12.72 28.95 -9.87
C THR A 29 13.75 29.19 -8.76
N ASP A 30 13.80 30.41 -8.23
CA ASP A 30 14.77 30.82 -7.20
C ASP A 30 14.54 30.16 -5.82
N ASP A 31 13.42 29.46 -5.64
CA ASP A 31 13.01 28.81 -4.40
C ASP A 31 13.07 27.28 -4.45
N TRP A 32 13.62 26.69 -5.52
CA TRP A 32 13.71 25.24 -5.72
C TRP A 32 12.35 24.52 -5.67
N PHE A 33 11.24 25.21 -5.95
CA PHE A 33 9.89 24.66 -5.87
C PHE A 33 9.74 23.31 -6.61
N ASN A 34 10.27 23.21 -7.83
CA ASN A 34 10.20 22.01 -8.66
C ASN A 34 11.34 21.01 -8.44
N SER A 35 11.97 20.99 -7.25
CA SER A 35 13.10 20.09 -6.97
C SER A 35 12.70 18.68 -6.59
N HIS A 36 11.48 18.49 -6.08
CA HIS A 36 10.98 17.25 -5.48
C HIS A 36 11.21 16.02 -6.38
N GLY A 37 10.68 16.02 -7.60
CA GLY A 37 10.83 14.86 -8.51
C GLY A 37 12.30 14.55 -8.88
N THR A 38 13.20 15.54 -8.88
CA THR A 38 14.63 15.30 -9.08
C THR A 38 15.26 14.57 -7.89
N ARG A 39 14.86 14.92 -6.67
CA ARG A 39 15.34 14.30 -5.43
C ARG A 39 14.88 12.84 -5.35
N CYS A 40 13.59 12.61 -5.59
CA CYS A 40 12.99 11.28 -5.69
C CYS A 40 13.70 10.39 -6.73
N ALA A 41 13.92 10.91 -7.95
CA ALA A 41 14.60 10.16 -9.00
C ALA A 41 16.04 9.75 -8.64
N GLY A 42 16.73 10.57 -7.85
CA GLY A 42 18.09 10.26 -7.37
C GLY A 42 18.11 9.12 -6.35
N GLU A 43 17.10 9.01 -5.49
CA GLU A 43 16.98 7.93 -4.51
C GLU A 43 16.78 6.57 -5.20
N VAL A 44 16.05 6.54 -6.32
CA VAL A 44 15.86 5.31 -7.09
C VAL A 44 17.09 4.96 -7.91
N SER A 45 17.58 5.87 -8.76
CA SER A 45 18.46 5.52 -9.89
C SER A 45 19.69 6.42 -10.05
N ALA A 46 20.13 7.16 -9.02
CA ALA A 46 21.39 7.89 -9.13
C ALA A 46 22.55 6.94 -9.46
N VAL A 47 23.29 7.30 -10.52
CA VAL A 47 24.39 6.50 -11.06
C VAL A 47 25.49 6.29 -10.02
N ALA A 48 25.87 5.03 -9.79
CA ALA A 48 26.97 4.66 -8.91
C ALA A 48 28.35 4.96 -9.51
N ASN A 49 29.38 5.06 -8.65
CA ASN A 49 30.80 5.06 -9.03
C ASN A 49 31.23 6.15 -10.04
N ASN A 50 30.56 7.31 -10.04
CA ASN A 50 30.85 8.42 -10.94
C ASN A 50 31.41 9.68 -10.23
N ASN A 51 31.70 9.60 -8.92
CA ASN A 51 32.14 10.70 -8.06
C ASN A 51 31.17 11.90 -7.98
N ILE A 52 29.88 11.71 -8.22
CA ILE A 52 28.85 12.76 -8.16
C ILE A 52 27.77 12.38 -7.14
N CYS A 53 27.56 13.24 -6.14
CA CYS A 53 26.54 13.07 -5.09
C CYS A 53 26.64 11.75 -4.30
N GLY A 54 25.84 10.75 -4.69
CA GLY A 54 25.61 9.50 -3.98
C GLY A 54 25.18 8.40 -4.96
N VAL A 55 24.35 7.47 -4.52
CA VAL A 55 23.91 6.32 -5.31
C VAL A 55 22.42 6.04 -5.07
N GLY A 56 21.70 5.66 -6.12
CA GLY A 56 20.32 5.22 -6.01
C GLY A 56 20.24 3.76 -5.56
N VAL A 57 19.14 3.38 -4.90
CA VAL A 57 18.89 2.01 -4.44
C VAL A 57 18.99 1.01 -5.62
N ALA A 58 18.43 1.37 -6.76
CA ALA A 58 18.52 0.62 -8.02
C ALA A 58 19.32 1.42 -9.06
N PHE A 59 20.59 1.71 -8.77
CA PHE A 59 21.47 2.50 -9.64
C PHE A 59 21.67 1.96 -11.07
N GLY A 60 21.31 0.70 -11.34
CA GLY A 60 21.31 0.10 -12.68
C GLY A 60 19.99 0.24 -13.44
N SER A 61 18.93 0.72 -12.80
CA SER A 61 17.62 0.91 -13.43
C SER A 61 17.57 2.16 -14.30
N LYS A 62 16.52 2.25 -15.12
CA LYS A 62 16.14 3.51 -15.79
C LYS A 62 15.11 4.26 -14.96
N VAL A 63 15.05 5.57 -15.14
CA VAL A 63 14.05 6.44 -14.50
C VAL A 63 13.33 7.27 -15.55
N ALA A 64 12.02 7.40 -15.44
CA ALA A 64 11.20 8.28 -16.28
C ALA A 64 10.66 9.44 -15.43
N GLY A 65 10.57 10.63 -16.02
CA GLY A 65 9.98 11.80 -15.38
C GLY A 65 8.59 12.07 -15.95
N ILE A 66 7.58 12.14 -15.08
CA ILE A 66 6.23 12.55 -15.44
C ILE A 66 5.94 13.89 -14.74
N ARG A 67 6.13 15.00 -15.45
CA ARG A 67 5.89 16.35 -14.90
C ARG A 67 4.40 16.66 -14.97
N MET A 68 3.73 16.61 -13.83
CA MET A 68 2.29 16.84 -13.74
C MET A 68 1.88 17.78 -12.59
N LEU A 69 2.72 17.97 -11.57
CA LEU A 69 2.40 18.78 -10.39
C LEU A 69 2.63 20.29 -10.57
N ASP A 70 3.41 20.72 -11.56
CA ASP A 70 3.74 22.15 -11.76
C ASP A 70 2.66 22.86 -12.58
N GLN A 71 1.46 22.94 -12.00
CA GLN A 71 0.30 23.59 -12.62
C GLN A 71 -0.65 24.19 -11.58
N PRO A 72 -1.49 25.18 -11.96
CA PRO A 72 -2.34 25.90 -11.00
C PRO A 72 -3.41 25.02 -10.32
N PHE A 73 -3.94 24.02 -11.03
CA PHE A 73 -4.96 23.12 -10.52
C PHE A 73 -4.71 21.70 -11.04
N MET A 74 -4.86 20.71 -10.16
CA MET A 74 -4.88 19.31 -10.57
C MET A 74 -6.28 18.93 -11.05
N THR A 75 -6.35 18.11 -12.10
CA THR A 75 -7.61 17.60 -12.63
C THR A 75 -7.53 16.08 -12.74
N ASP A 76 -8.68 15.41 -12.62
CA ASP A 76 -8.79 13.95 -12.72
C ASP A 76 -8.17 13.41 -14.01
N ILE A 77 -8.32 14.10 -15.14
CA ILE A 77 -7.72 13.66 -16.41
C ILE A 77 -6.19 13.72 -16.39
N ILE A 78 -5.59 14.68 -15.69
CA ILE A 78 -4.12 14.79 -15.60
C ILE A 78 -3.58 13.72 -14.66
N GLU A 79 -4.24 13.48 -13.53
CA GLU A 79 -3.92 12.38 -12.61
C GLU A 79 -3.99 11.05 -13.36
N ALA A 80 -5.14 10.74 -13.99
CA ALA A 80 -5.37 9.53 -14.77
C ALA A 80 -4.34 9.34 -15.89
N SER A 81 -4.07 10.39 -16.68
CA SER A 81 -3.10 10.31 -17.78
C SER A 81 -1.67 10.10 -17.28
N SER A 82 -1.33 10.65 -16.12
CA SER A 82 0.00 10.51 -15.53
C SER A 82 0.25 9.09 -15.03
N ILE A 83 -0.68 8.52 -14.26
CA ILE A 83 -0.50 7.18 -13.67
C ILE A 83 -0.71 6.03 -14.67
N SER A 84 -1.29 6.33 -15.84
CA SER A 84 -1.45 5.38 -16.94
C SER A 84 -0.48 5.63 -18.09
N HIS A 85 0.48 6.55 -17.93
CA HIS A 85 1.43 6.86 -18.98
C HIS A 85 2.35 5.67 -19.25
N MET A 86 2.39 5.16 -20.49
CA MET A 86 3.32 4.11 -20.94
C MET A 86 3.42 2.87 -20.02
N PRO A 87 2.30 2.20 -19.66
CA PRO A 87 2.27 1.15 -18.63
C PRO A 87 2.87 -0.17 -19.09
N GLN A 88 3.27 -0.27 -20.36
CA GLN A 88 4.02 -1.40 -20.90
C GLN A 88 5.54 -1.18 -20.86
N LEU A 89 5.98 0.07 -20.66
CA LEU A 89 7.39 0.45 -20.59
C LEU A 89 7.80 0.85 -19.17
N ILE A 90 6.87 1.39 -18.38
CA ILE A 90 7.07 1.73 -16.97
C ILE A 90 6.59 0.58 -16.09
N ASP A 91 7.52 0.01 -15.32
CA ASP A 91 7.19 -1.02 -14.34
C ASP A 91 6.59 -0.46 -13.04
N ILE A 92 7.19 0.62 -12.53
CA ILE A 92 6.92 1.16 -11.20
C ILE A 92 6.65 2.66 -11.32
N TYR A 93 5.52 3.10 -10.76
CA TYR A 93 5.17 4.51 -10.59
C TYR A 93 5.36 4.86 -9.12
N SER A 94 6.24 5.82 -8.84
CA SER A 94 6.45 6.35 -7.48
C SER A 94 5.77 7.72 -7.38
N ALA A 95 4.82 7.85 -6.47
CA ALA A 95 4.06 9.07 -6.25
C ALA A 95 4.03 9.46 -4.77
N SER A 96 4.06 10.75 -4.50
CA SER A 96 4.02 11.32 -3.16
C SER A 96 3.13 12.56 -3.14
N TRP A 97 1.99 12.46 -3.80
CA TRP A 97 0.96 13.49 -3.92
C TRP A 97 -0.39 12.87 -3.57
N GLY A 98 -1.32 13.70 -3.13
CA GLY A 98 -2.64 13.29 -2.66
C GLY A 98 -3.45 14.52 -2.26
N PRO A 99 -4.52 14.34 -1.47
CA PRO A 99 -5.23 15.43 -0.83
C PRO A 99 -4.29 16.24 0.07
N THR A 100 -4.74 17.42 0.53
CA THR A 100 -3.92 18.22 1.44
C THR A 100 -3.90 17.61 2.84
N ASP A 101 -2.69 17.30 3.33
CA ASP A 101 -2.34 16.77 4.67
C ASP A 101 -2.57 17.79 5.81
N ASN A 102 -3.79 18.29 5.94
CA ASN A 102 -4.14 19.33 6.89
C ASN A 102 -4.89 18.80 8.14
N GLY A 103 -5.13 17.49 8.23
CA GLY A 103 -5.94 16.87 9.28
C GLY A 103 -7.44 17.11 9.13
N LYS A 104 -7.90 17.48 7.93
CA LYS A 104 -9.30 17.83 7.62
C LYS A 104 -9.80 17.21 6.33
N THR A 105 -8.97 17.18 5.31
CA THR A 105 -9.37 16.77 3.95
C THR A 105 -9.76 15.29 3.96
N VAL A 106 -10.78 14.94 3.18
CA VAL A 106 -11.12 13.55 2.81
C VAL A 106 -11.35 13.62 1.31
N ASP A 107 -10.44 13.08 0.52
CA ASP A 107 -10.53 13.09 -0.93
C ASP A 107 -9.69 11.95 -1.52
N GLY A 108 -9.91 11.63 -2.78
CA GLY A 108 -9.25 10.51 -3.43
C GLY A 108 -9.38 10.56 -4.95
N PRO A 109 -8.91 9.52 -5.65
CA PRO A 109 -8.99 9.45 -7.10
C PRO A 109 -10.46 9.51 -7.55
N ARG A 110 -10.72 10.35 -8.57
CA ARG A 110 -12.03 10.41 -9.22
C ARG A 110 -12.12 9.34 -10.30
N GLU A 111 -13.23 9.34 -11.06
CA GLU A 111 -13.63 8.24 -11.93
C GLU A 111 -12.54 7.86 -12.95
N LEU A 112 -11.92 8.84 -13.63
CA LEU A 112 -10.90 8.54 -14.63
C LEU A 112 -9.64 7.99 -13.98
N THR A 113 -9.23 8.54 -12.85
CA THR A 113 -8.04 8.10 -12.13
C THR A 113 -8.24 6.72 -11.53
N LEU A 114 -9.40 6.42 -10.95
CA LEU A 114 -9.75 5.07 -10.48
C LEU A 114 -9.73 4.06 -11.63
N GLN A 115 -10.30 4.41 -12.78
CA GLN A 115 -10.27 3.57 -13.98
C GLN A 115 -8.82 3.36 -14.48
N ALA A 116 -7.99 4.40 -14.46
CA ALA A 116 -6.58 4.32 -14.85
C ALA A 116 -5.77 3.43 -13.89
N MET A 117 -6.01 3.50 -12.58
CA MET A 117 -5.38 2.60 -11.60
C MET A 117 -5.82 1.14 -11.84
N ALA A 118 -7.12 0.91 -12.03
CA ALA A 118 -7.68 -0.41 -12.32
C ALA A 118 -7.10 -0.99 -13.61
N ASP A 119 -7.01 -0.19 -14.67
CA ASP A 119 -6.40 -0.60 -15.94
C ASP A 119 -4.89 -0.84 -15.77
N GLY A 120 -4.20 -0.02 -14.99
CA GLY A 120 -2.79 -0.20 -14.66
C GLY A 120 -2.50 -1.55 -14.02
N VAL A 121 -3.21 -1.92 -12.95
CA VAL A 121 -3.00 -3.20 -12.26
C VAL A 121 -3.47 -4.43 -13.04
N ASN A 122 -4.39 -4.27 -14.01
CA ASN A 122 -4.89 -5.38 -14.81
C ASN A 122 -4.19 -5.55 -16.17
N LYS A 123 -3.73 -4.46 -16.78
CA LYS A 123 -3.21 -4.44 -18.16
C LYS A 123 -1.74 -4.04 -18.24
N GLY A 124 -1.23 -3.30 -17.26
CA GLY A 124 0.17 -2.87 -17.22
C GLY A 124 1.16 -4.03 -17.20
N ARG A 125 2.38 -3.79 -17.68
CA ARG A 125 3.50 -4.76 -17.69
C ARG A 125 3.15 -6.11 -18.32
N GLY A 126 2.44 -6.08 -19.44
CA GLY A 126 1.97 -7.27 -20.15
C GLY A 126 0.97 -8.10 -19.34
N GLY A 127 0.11 -7.46 -18.55
CA GLY A 127 -0.87 -8.12 -17.69
C GLY A 127 -0.37 -8.50 -16.29
N LYS A 128 0.88 -8.21 -15.93
CA LYS A 128 1.41 -8.39 -14.56
C LYS A 128 0.89 -7.30 -13.60
N GLY A 129 0.45 -6.19 -14.14
CA GLY A 129 -0.03 -5.02 -13.41
C GLY A 129 1.09 -4.06 -13.04
N SER A 130 0.88 -2.78 -13.32
CA SER A 130 1.71 -1.67 -12.87
C SER A 130 1.83 -1.67 -11.35
N ILE A 131 3.02 -1.34 -10.84
CA ILE A 131 3.27 -1.22 -9.40
C ILE A 131 3.19 0.27 -9.03
N TYR A 132 2.19 0.63 -8.24
CA TYR A 132 2.02 1.98 -7.72
C TYR A 132 2.58 2.06 -6.30
N VAL A 133 3.65 2.82 -6.10
CA VAL A 133 4.24 3.10 -4.77
C VAL A 133 3.81 4.49 -4.34
N TRP A 134 3.25 4.60 -3.14
CA TRP A 134 2.68 5.84 -2.64
C TRP A 134 3.24 6.22 -1.29
N ALA A 135 3.59 7.48 -1.10
CA ALA A 135 3.87 8.01 0.24
C ALA A 135 2.57 8.07 1.06
N SER A 136 2.62 7.73 2.34
CA SER A 136 1.41 7.69 3.19
C SER A 136 0.89 9.07 3.62
N GLY A 137 1.69 10.14 3.53
CA GLY A 137 1.28 11.50 3.91
C GLY A 137 2.14 12.11 5.03
N ASP A 138 2.18 13.45 5.07
CA ASP A 138 3.02 14.25 5.97
C ASP A 138 2.20 15.09 7.01
N GLY A 139 0.94 14.72 7.26
CA GLY A 139 -0.01 15.41 8.14
C GLY A 139 0.21 15.22 9.65
N GLY A 140 1.04 14.24 10.02
CA GLY A 140 1.41 13.90 11.40
C GLY A 140 0.23 13.37 12.22
N SER A 141 0.34 13.47 13.54
CA SER A 141 -0.68 12.97 14.49
C SER A 141 -2.02 13.70 14.47
N TYR A 142 -2.20 14.66 13.55
CA TYR A 142 -3.45 15.38 13.36
C TYR A 142 -4.27 14.85 12.16
N ASP A 143 -3.68 14.00 11.34
CA ASP A 143 -4.31 13.40 10.16
C ASP A 143 -4.34 11.86 10.25
N ASP A 144 -5.00 11.23 9.28
CA ASP A 144 -5.10 9.78 9.15
C ASP A 144 -5.13 9.42 7.67
N CYS A 145 -4.14 8.65 7.22
CA CYS A 145 -3.94 8.35 5.80
C CYS A 145 -5.04 7.47 5.18
N ASN A 146 -5.98 6.91 5.97
CA ASN A 146 -7.21 6.36 5.41
C ASN A 146 -8.21 7.43 4.92
N CYS A 147 -7.94 8.72 5.14
CA CYS A 147 -8.68 9.83 4.54
C CYS A 147 -8.08 10.28 3.19
N ASP A 148 -6.94 9.73 2.80
CA ASP A 148 -6.36 9.84 1.46
C ASP A 148 -6.72 8.59 0.65
N GLY A 149 -7.58 8.75 -0.36
CA GLY A 149 -8.02 7.66 -1.24
C GLY A 149 -6.91 7.10 -2.16
N TYR A 150 -5.78 7.79 -2.30
CA TYR A 150 -4.61 7.28 -3.03
C TYR A 150 -3.76 6.38 -2.14
N ALA A 151 -3.35 6.87 -0.96
CA ALA A 151 -2.58 6.09 0.00
C ALA A 151 -3.36 4.90 0.55
N SER A 152 -4.69 5.00 0.67
CA SER A 152 -5.55 3.91 1.16
C SER A 152 -6.13 3.00 0.08
N SER A 153 -5.73 3.17 -1.18
CA SER A 153 -6.13 2.30 -2.27
C SER A 153 -5.51 0.91 -2.14
N MET A 154 -6.27 -0.15 -2.42
CA MET A 154 -5.74 -1.51 -2.50
C MET A 154 -4.71 -1.71 -3.65
N TRP A 155 -4.71 -0.79 -4.62
CA TRP A 155 -3.84 -0.86 -5.80
C TRP A 155 -2.51 -0.13 -5.61
N THR A 156 -2.35 0.58 -4.49
CA THR A 156 -1.09 1.24 -4.14
C THR A 156 -0.38 0.45 -3.04
N ILE A 157 0.94 0.56 -3.04
CA ILE A 157 1.80 0.11 -1.95
C ILE A 157 2.14 1.36 -1.16
N SER A 158 1.38 1.61 -0.09
CA SER A 158 1.56 2.76 0.78
C SER A 158 2.76 2.57 1.71
N ILE A 159 3.68 3.53 1.67
CA ILE A 159 4.97 3.54 2.34
C ILE A 159 5.04 4.73 3.28
N ASN A 160 5.20 4.43 4.56
CA ASN A 160 5.47 5.43 5.59
C ASN A 160 6.98 5.54 5.87
N SER A 161 7.38 6.37 6.83
CA SER A 161 8.79 6.56 7.15
C SER A 161 9.21 5.96 8.50
N ALA A 162 10.51 5.70 8.63
CA ALA A 162 11.20 5.42 9.87
C ALA A 162 12.45 6.29 9.95
N ILE A 163 12.81 6.75 11.15
CA ILE A 163 14.04 7.53 11.36
C ILE A 163 15.17 6.64 11.89
N ASN A 164 16.40 7.14 11.83
CA ASN A 164 17.63 6.39 12.18
C ASN A 164 17.67 5.80 13.60
N ASP A 165 16.83 6.28 14.53
CA ASP A 165 16.73 5.72 15.89
C ASP A 165 15.57 4.73 16.07
N GLY A 166 14.94 4.32 14.96
CA GLY A 166 13.88 3.32 14.94
C GLY A 166 12.48 3.86 15.26
N ARG A 167 12.32 5.17 15.43
CA ARG A 167 11.01 5.79 15.70
C ARG A 167 10.36 6.30 14.43
N THR A 168 9.10 6.70 14.57
CA THR A 168 8.35 7.43 13.55
C THR A 168 8.81 8.89 13.48
N ALA A 169 8.68 9.50 12.31
CA ALA A 169 8.85 10.93 12.13
C ALA A 169 7.63 11.72 12.64
N LEU A 170 7.83 13.00 12.98
CA LEU A 170 6.74 13.86 13.49
C LEU A 170 5.62 14.13 12.47
N TYR A 171 5.92 13.96 11.18
CA TYR A 171 5.00 14.19 10.08
C TYR A 171 4.29 12.91 9.63
N ASP A 172 4.70 11.73 10.10
CA ASP A 172 4.08 10.48 9.65
C ASP A 172 2.60 10.41 10.05
N GLU A 173 1.77 9.99 9.10
CA GLU A 173 0.38 9.66 9.33
C GLU A 173 0.23 8.18 9.69
N SER A 174 -0.65 7.87 10.64
CA SER A 174 -0.99 6.49 10.99
C SER A 174 -2.26 6.07 10.27
N CYS A 175 -2.28 4.89 9.66
CA CYS A 175 -3.51 4.29 9.16
C CYS A 175 -3.33 2.78 8.95
N SER A 176 -4.44 2.08 8.79
CA SER A 176 -4.41 0.62 8.56
C SER A 176 -4.09 0.20 7.13
N SER A 177 -3.98 1.14 6.20
CA SER A 177 -3.66 0.88 4.80
C SER A 177 -2.16 0.83 4.50
N THR A 178 -1.32 1.44 5.34
CA THR A 178 0.15 1.41 5.20
C THR A 178 0.65 -0.03 5.20
N LEU A 179 1.43 -0.41 4.18
CA LEU A 179 1.94 -1.77 4.05
C LEU A 179 3.32 -1.94 4.68
N ALA A 180 4.19 -0.93 4.56
CA ALA A 180 5.56 -0.97 5.08
C ALA A 180 6.12 0.45 5.28
N SER A 181 7.37 0.52 5.72
CA SER A 181 8.14 1.75 5.78
C SER A 181 9.52 1.64 5.13
N THR A 182 10.12 2.78 4.85
CA THR A 182 11.54 2.93 4.52
C THR A 182 12.12 4.09 5.32
N PHE A 183 13.38 4.43 5.10
CA PHE A 183 14.01 5.45 5.93
C PHE A 183 13.71 6.86 5.40
N SER A 184 13.56 7.79 6.33
CA SER A 184 13.54 9.22 6.08
C SER A 184 14.10 9.94 7.31
N ASN A 185 13.82 11.23 7.45
CA ASN A 185 14.31 12.02 8.57
C ASN A 185 13.23 12.35 9.61
N GLY A 186 13.65 12.83 10.79
CA GLY A 186 12.82 13.76 11.57
C GLY A 186 12.34 13.33 12.96
N ARG A 187 13.09 13.70 13.99
CA ARG A 187 12.55 13.94 15.36
C ARG A 187 12.66 15.39 15.83
N LYS A 188 13.48 16.20 15.17
CA LYS A 188 13.68 17.64 15.44
C LYS A 188 13.59 18.40 14.12
N ARG A 189 13.10 19.64 14.16
CA ARG A 189 13.06 20.56 13.00
C ARG A 189 14.45 20.95 12.45
N ASN A 190 15.55 20.44 13.02
CA ASN A 190 16.89 20.84 12.61
C ASN A 190 17.35 20.00 11.40
N PRO A 191 17.81 20.60 10.28
CA PRO A 191 17.95 19.94 8.98
C PRO A 191 19.19 19.04 8.79
N GLU A 192 19.91 18.68 9.85
CA GLU A 192 21.29 18.17 9.68
C GLU A 192 21.40 16.71 9.25
N ALA A 193 20.28 15.97 9.12
CA ALA A 193 20.26 14.62 8.56
C ALA A 193 18.94 14.32 7.83
N GLY A 194 18.82 14.74 6.57
CA GLY A 194 17.83 14.28 5.61
C GLY A 194 18.33 13.11 4.76
N VAL A 195 17.51 12.63 3.82
CA VAL A 195 17.95 11.66 2.82
C VAL A 195 18.89 12.34 1.83
N ALA A 196 20.02 11.67 1.54
CA ALA A 196 21.07 12.14 0.65
C ALA A 196 20.72 11.76 -0.80
N THR A 197 20.57 12.75 -1.68
CA THR A 197 20.17 12.51 -3.09
C THR A 197 20.60 13.65 -4.02
N THR A 198 20.30 13.51 -5.31
CA THR A 198 20.52 14.55 -6.33
C THR A 198 19.54 15.71 -6.17
N ASP A 199 19.92 16.91 -6.59
CA ASP A 199 19.07 18.10 -6.53
C ASP A 199 19.07 18.88 -7.86
N LEU A 200 18.24 19.92 -7.96
CA LEU A 200 18.25 20.83 -9.10
C LEU A 200 19.60 21.52 -9.28
N TYR A 201 19.78 22.12 -10.46
CA TYR A 201 20.99 22.85 -10.84
C TYR A 201 22.28 22.02 -10.83
N GLY A 202 22.16 20.69 -10.80
CA GLY A 202 23.30 19.78 -10.73
C GLY A 202 23.92 19.67 -9.34
N ASN A 203 23.19 20.10 -8.30
CA ASN A 203 23.61 19.99 -6.91
C ASN A 203 23.25 18.62 -6.32
N CYS A 204 23.70 18.42 -5.08
CA CYS A 204 23.30 17.32 -4.21
C CYS A 204 22.65 17.91 -2.96
N THR A 205 21.76 17.17 -2.32
CA THR A 205 21.14 17.56 -1.06
C THR A 205 21.31 16.46 -0.02
N LEU A 206 21.43 16.87 1.24
CA LEU A 206 21.40 16.00 2.43
C LEU A 206 20.16 16.30 3.27
N ARG A 207 19.15 16.92 2.66
CA ARG A 207 17.99 17.51 3.33
C ARG A 207 16.66 17.08 2.73
N HIS A 208 16.64 16.05 1.87
CA HIS A 208 15.36 15.51 1.45
C HIS A 208 14.67 14.82 2.63
N SER A 209 13.34 14.82 2.67
CA SER A 209 12.55 14.58 3.88
C SER A 209 11.11 14.25 3.54
N GLY A 210 10.36 13.83 4.56
CA GLY A 210 8.96 13.46 4.43
C GLY A 210 8.81 11.99 4.07
N THR A 211 7.59 11.49 4.15
CA THR A 211 7.19 10.21 3.54
C THR A 211 7.42 10.24 2.01
N SER A 212 7.46 11.45 1.44
CA SER A 212 7.91 11.72 0.08
C SER A 212 9.29 11.16 -0.29
N ALA A 213 10.23 11.09 0.65
CA ALA A 213 11.56 10.50 0.46
C ALA A 213 11.56 8.97 0.69
N ALA A 214 10.60 8.48 1.47
CA ALA A 214 10.45 7.06 1.79
C ALA A 214 9.95 6.26 0.57
N ALA A 215 8.91 6.73 -0.13
CA ALA A 215 8.33 6.03 -1.28
C ALA A 215 9.33 5.74 -2.43
N PRO A 216 10.22 6.68 -2.84
CA PRO A 216 11.27 6.41 -3.82
C PRO A 216 12.26 5.32 -3.40
N GLU A 217 12.64 5.25 -2.12
CA GLU A 217 13.51 4.15 -1.63
C GLU A 217 12.82 2.79 -1.84
N ALA A 218 11.52 2.70 -1.54
CA ALA A 218 10.74 1.49 -1.77
C ALA A 218 10.63 1.13 -3.25
N ALA A 219 10.39 2.11 -4.13
CA ALA A 219 10.37 1.90 -5.57
C ALA A 219 11.72 1.34 -6.08
N GLY A 220 12.84 1.80 -5.54
CA GLY A 220 14.16 1.23 -5.82
C GLY A 220 14.28 -0.23 -5.36
N VAL A 221 13.83 -0.56 -4.16
CA VAL A 221 13.82 -1.96 -3.67
C VAL A 221 12.97 -2.86 -4.55
N PHE A 222 11.79 -2.41 -4.99
CA PHE A 222 10.92 -3.15 -5.89
C PHE A 222 11.57 -3.37 -7.26
N ALA A 223 12.31 -2.38 -7.79
CA ALA A 223 13.07 -2.55 -9.03
C ALA A 223 14.12 -3.66 -8.93
N LEU A 224 14.85 -3.75 -7.79
CA LEU A 224 15.80 -4.84 -7.53
C LEU A 224 15.10 -6.20 -7.47
N ALA A 225 13.92 -6.29 -6.87
CA ALA A 225 13.15 -7.53 -6.77
C ALA A 225 12.65 -8.00 -8.15
N LEU A 226 12.18 -7.07 -8.99
CA LEU A 226 11.79 -7.34 -10.38
C LEU A 226 12.96 -7.89 -11.21
N GLU A 227 14.13 -7.23 -11.13
CA GLU A 227 15.35 -7.67 -11.81
C GLU A 227 15.76 -9.07 -11.36
N ALA A 228 15.75 -9.33 -10.06
CA ALA A 228 16.17 -10.60 -9.49
C ALA A 228 15.29 -11.78 -9.95
N ASN A 229 13.96 -11.60 -9.95
CA ASN A 229 13.04 -12.62 -10.44
C ASN A 229 13.22 -12.85 -11.95
N ALA A 230 13.31 -11.79 -12.76
CA ALA A 230 13.51 -11.89 -14.19
C ALA A 230 14.80 -12.65 -14.55
N ASN A 231 15.91 -12.31 -13.89
CA ASN A 231 17.20 -12.97 -14.08
C ASN A 231 17.16 -14.45 -13.66
N GLN A 232 16.50 -14.77 -12.54
CA GLN A 232 16.35 -16.17 -12.10
C GLN A 232 15.54 -16.98 -13.12
N ARG A 233 14.44 -16.42 -13.65
CA ARG A 233 13.63 -17.09 -14.67
C ARG A 233 14.39 -17.32 -15.97
N LEU A 234 15.19 -16.32 -16.40
CA LEU A 234 16.07 -16.46 -17.55
C LEU A 234 17.09 -17.58 -17.34
N ALA A 235 17.73 -17.64 -16.17
CA ALA A 235 18.71 -18.68 -15.82
C ALA A 235 18.10 -20.08 -15.81
N LEU A 236 16.81 -20.20 -15.49
CA LEU A 236 16.06 -21.47 -15.51
C LEU A 236 15.47 -21.81 -16.89
N GLY A 237 15.65 -20.97 -17.91
CA GLY A 237 15.08 -21.19 -19.25
C GLY A 237 13.56 -21.01 -19.33
N LEU A 238 12.94 -20.37 -18.33
CA LEU A 238 11.48 -20.24 -18.19
C LEU A 238 10.88 -19.07 -19.00
N ASN A 239 11.61 -18.55 -19.98
CA ASN A 239 11.20 -17.39 -20.80
C ASN A 239 10.56 -17.80 -22.14
N ASN A 240 10.60 -19.09 -22.50
CA ASN A 240 10.22 -19.60 -23.83
C ASN A 240 8.95 -20.46 -23.87
N GLU A 241 8.18 -20.58 -22.77
CA GLU A 241 6.86 -21.19 -22.87
C GLU A 241 5.87 -20.19 -23.49
N LEU A 242 5.88 -20.12 -24.82
CA LEU A 242 4.66 -19.84 -25.57
C LEU A 242 3.59 -20.79 -25.04
N VAL A 243 2.63 -20.24 -24.30
CA VAL A 243 1.45 -20.97 -23.86
C VAL A 243 0.62 -21.30 -25.11
N ALA A 244 0.96 -22.40 -25.75
CA ALA A 244 0.14 -23.10 -26.73
C ALA A 244 -0.92 -23.91 -25.98
N SER A 245 -1.81 -23.21 -25.28
CA SER A 245 -2.95 -23.78 -24.58
C SER A 245 -3.91 -22.63 -24.29
N GLY A 246 -5.05 -22.57 -24.98
CA GLY A 246 -6.04 -21.50 -24.86
C GLY A 246 -6.78 -21.47 -23.52
N THR A 247 -6.05 -21.52 -22.41
CA THR A 247 -6.58 -21.52 -21.04
C THR A 247 -5.49 -20.94 -20.13
N THR A 248 -5.77 -19.73 -19.62
CA THR A 248 -5.03 -19.03 -18.55
C THR A 248 -3.60 -18.60 -18.90
N HIS A 249 -3.43 -17.30 -19.20
CA HIS A 249 -2.11 -16.67 -19.29
C HIS A 249 -1.44 -16.69 -17.91
N VAL A 250 -0.53 -17.63 -17.67
CA VAL A 250 0.37 -17.53 -16.51
C VAL A 250 1.28 -16.33 -16.76
N ALA A 251 1.09 -15.24 -16.01
CA ALA A 251 1.97 -14.10 -16.07
C ALA A 251 3.38 -14.54 -15.63
N LEU A 252 4.30 -14.68 -16.59
CA LEU A 252 5.69 -15.07 -16.27
C LEU A 252 6.41 -13.88 -15.63
N GLY A 253 6.42 -13.81 -14.30
CA GLY A 253 7.13 -12.80 -13.49
C GLY A 253 6.27 -12.22 -12.36
N LEU A 254 6.88 -11.42 -11.48
CA LEU A 254 6.17 -10.81 -10.35
C LEU A 254 5.03 -9.88 -10.81
N THR A 255 3.83 -10.17 -10.33
CA THR A 255 2.64 -9.32 -10.45
C THR A 255 2.65 -8.18 -9.43
N TRP A 256 1.74 -7.21 -9.58
CA TRP A 256 1.55 -6.14 -8.60
C TRP A 256 1.21 -6.67 -7.20
N ARG A 257 0.42 -7.76 -7.12
CA ARG A 257 0.10 -8.46 -5.86
C ARG A 257 1.30 -9.19 -5.29
N ASP A 258 2.06 -9.89 -6.12
CA ASP A 258 3.29 -10.57 -5.67
C ASP A 258 4.22 -9.58 -4.96
N MET A 259 4.33 -8.35 -5.46
CA MET A 259 5.13 -7.29 -4.82
C MET A 259 4.60 -6.90 -3.44
N GLN A 260 3.28 -6.84 -3.25
CA GLN A 260 2.67 -6.60 -1.94
C GLN A 260 2.91 -7.78 -0.98
N HIS A 261 2.72 -9.03 -1.43
CA HIS A 261 3.04 -10.21 -0.61
C HIS A 261 4.51 -10.25 -0.18
N LEU A 262 5.44 -10.02 -1.12
CA LEU A 262 6.86 -9.92 -0.82
C LEU A 262 7.13 -8.82 0.22
N THR A 263 6.47 -7.66 0.11
CA THR A 263 6.57 -6.57 1.07
C THR A 263 6.15 -7.02 2.47
N VAL A 264 4.94 -7.58 2.62
CA VAL A 264 4.41 -8.07 3.90
C VAL A 264 5.38 -9.07 4.55
N LEU A 265 5.84 -10.05 3.78
CA LEU A 265 6.62 -11.19 4.25
C LEU A 265 8.09 -10.87 4.54
N THR A 266 8.65 -9.82 3.93
CA THR A 266 10.09 -9.51 4.04
C THR A 266 10.38 -8.25 4.85
N SER A 267 9.40 -7.38 5.07
CA SER A 267 9.52 -6.23 5.98
C SER A 267 9.86 -6.66 7.40
N LYS A 268 10.68 -5.85 8.08
CA LYS A 268 11.22 -6.15 9.41
C LYS A 268 10.81 -5.11 10.44
N ARG A 269 10.31 -5.60 11.57
CA ARG A 269 10.08 -4.81 12.79
C ARG A 269 11.38 -4.34 13.47
N ASN A 270 12.50 -5.02 13.21
CA ASN A 270 13.71 -4.93 14.05
C ASN A 270 14.09 -3.49 14.41
N GLN A 271 14.18 -3.23 15.72
CA GLN A 271 14.55 -1.93 16.30
C GLN A 271 13.56 -0.80 15.98
N LEU A 272 12.31 -1.11 15.60
CA LEU A 272 11.25 -0.12 15.46
C LEU A 272 10.47 0.05 16.77
N HIS A 273 10.30 1.30 17.17
CA HIS A 273 9.72 1.71 18.45
C HIS A 273 8.51 2.60 18.21
N ASP A 274 7.35 2.12 18.65
CA ASP A 274 6.11 2.88 18.70
C ASP A 274 5.42 2.66 20.06
N GLU A 275 5.24 3.76 20.79
CA GLU A 275 4.56 3.79 22.08
C GLU A 275 3.07 4.13 21.96
N VAL A 276 2.61 4.58 20.78
CA VAL A 276 1.26 5.07 20.53
C VAL A 276 0.32 3.96 20.08
N HIS A 277 0.63 3.29 18.96
CA HIS A 277 -0.24 2.23 18.41
C HIS A 277 0.16 0.83 18.84
N GLN A 278 1.43 0.67 19.25
CA GLN A 278 2.06 -0.59 19.66
C GLN A 278 2.07 -1.64 18.54
N TRP A 279 3.03 -2.56 18.60
CA TRP A 279 3.09 -3.69 17.68
C TRP A 279 2.06 -4.74 18.08
N ARG A 280 1.33 -5.25 17.09
CA ARG A 280 0.33 -6.31 17.26
C ARG A 280 0.64 -7.47 16.34
N ARG A 281 0.16 -8.66 16.69
CA ARG A 281 0.15 -9.83 15.82
C ARG A 281 -1.26 -10.08 15.33
N ASN A 282 -1.37 -10.41 14.06
CA ASN A 282 -2.63 -10.79 13.45
C ASN A 282 -2.93 -12.29 13.66
N GLY A 283 -4.05 -12.77 13.12
CA GLY A 283 -4.55 -14.14 13.31
C GLY A 283 -3.58 -15.21 12.83
N VAL A 284 -2.79 -14.91 11.78
CA VAL A 284 -1.79 -15.82 11.22
C VAL A 284 -0.36 -15.57 11.74
N GLY A 285 -0.25 -14.78 12.82
CA GLY A 285 1.01 -14.52 13.53
C GLY A 285 1.91 -13.44 12.96
N LEU A 286 1.47 -12.69 11.94
CA LEU A 286 2.24 -11.60 11.35
C LEU A 286 2.20 -10.35 12.24
N GLU A 287 3.38 -9.77 12.51
CA GLU A 287 3.48 -8.51 13.23
C GLU A 287 3.21 -7.30 12.34
N PHE A 288 2.35 -6.40 12.81
CA PHE A 288 1.98 -5.15 12.13
C PHE A 288 1.88 -3.97 13.11
N ASN A 289 1.88 -2.75 12.55
CA ASN A 289 1.72 -1.50 13.25
C ASN A 289 1.11 -0.42 12.33
N HIS A 290 0.28 0.46 12.87
CA HIS A 290 -0.42 1.52 12.11
C HIS A 290 0.50 2.61 11.52
N LEU A 291 1.71 2.78 12.05
CA LEU A 291 2.72 3.69 11.49
C LEU A 291 3.65 2.93 10.53
N PHE A 292 4.13 1.76 10.95
CA PHE A 292 5.17 1.03 10.21
C PHE A 292 4.68 -0.04 9.24
N GLY A 293 3.36 -0.25 9.13
CA GLY A 293 2.79 -1.40 8.44
C GLY A 293 3.39 -2.70 8.99
N TYR A 294 3.91 -3.55 8.10
CA TYR A 294 4.61 -4.79 8.44
C TYR A 294 6.09 -4.61 8.82
N GLY A 295 6.59 -3.37 8.86
CA GLY A 295 7.97 -3.00 9.20
C GLY A 295 8.72 -2.33 8.06
N VAL A 296 10.01 -2.09 8.28
CA VAL A 296 10.90 -1.48 7.28
C VAL A 296 11.27 -2.50 6.21
N LEU A 297 11.29 -2.08 4.94
CA LEU A 297 11.70 -2.93 3.81
C LEU A 297 13.12 -3.45 3.98
N ASP A 298 13.32 -4.74 3.69
CA ASP A 298 14.64 -5.36 3.61
C ASP A 298 14.92 -5.77 2.16
N ALA A 299 15.73 -4.98 1.46
CA ALA A 299 16.06 -5.22 0.06
C ALA A 299 16.71 -6.58 -0.18
N GLY A 300 17.58 -7.03 0.73
CA GLY A 300 18.27 -8.31 0.62
C GLY A 300 17.32 -9.49 0.79
N ALA A 301 16.42 -9.41 1.77
CA ALA A 301 15.39 -10.43 1.99
C ALA A 301 14.39 -10.47 0.83
N MET A 302 13.94 -9.32 0.34
CA MET A 302 13.02 -9.22 -0.78
C MET A 302 13.62 -9.78 -2.06
N VAL A 303 14.83 -9.37 -2.45
CA VAL A 303 15.54 -9.92 -3.62
C VAL A 303 15.75 -11.43 -3.51
N LYS A 304 16.11 -11.92 -2.33
CA LYS A 304 16.32 -13.35 -2.10
C LYS A 304 15.03 -14.15 -2.27
N MET A 305 13.92 -13.66 -1.73
CA MET A 305 12.62 -14.31 -1.84
C MET A 305 12.05 -14.21 -3.26
N ALA A 306 12.21 -13.06 -3.92
CA ALA A 306 11.76 -12.80 -5.28
C ALA A 306 12.32 -13.79 -6.31
N LYS A 307 13.55 -14.26 -6.16
CA LYS A 307 14.17 -15.23 -7.09
C LYS A 307 13.37 -16.52 -7.19
N ASP A 308 12.94 -17.07 -6.06
CA ASP A 308 12.24 -18.35 -5.99
C ASP A 308 10.71 -18.19 -5.89
N TRP A 309 10.21 -16.95 -5.99
CA TRP A 309 8.80 -16.64 -5.79
C TRP A 309 7.94 -17.28 -6.87
N LYS A 310 6.92 -18.02 -6.44
CA LYS A 310 5.84 -18.47 -7.31
C LYS A 310 4.69 -17.48 -7.22
N THR A 311 4.12 -17.10 -8.35
CA THR A 311 3.01 -16.13 -8.36
C THR A 311 1.83 -16.66 -7.54
N VAL A 312 1.23 -15.77 -6.74
CA VAL A 312 0.05 -16.10 -5.92
C VAL A 312 -1.18 -16.42 -6.79
N PRO A 313 -2.18 -17.17 -6.28
CA PRO A 313 -3.40 -17.48 -7.01
C PRO A 313 -4.17 -16.25 -7.50
N GLU A 314 -5.15 -16.45 -8.36
CA GLU A 314 -6.02 -15.38 -8.87
C GLU A 314 -6.71 -14.61 -7.73
N ARG A 315 -6.89 -13.30 -7.97
CA ARG A 315 -7.53 -12.40 -7.00
C ARG A 315 -9.04 -12.47 -7.15
N PHE A 316 -9.73 -12.67 -6.04
CA PHE A 316 -11.18 -12.59 -5.94
C PHE A 316 -11.61 -11.42 -5.04
N HIS A 317 -12.88 -11.05 -5.17
CA HIS A 317 -13.50 -10.09 -4.27
C HIS A 317 -14.90 -10.56 -3.87
N CYS A 318 -15.19 -10.47 -2.58
CA CYS A 318 -16.48 -10.84 -2.00
C CYS A 318 -17.08 -9.66 -1.25
N VAL A 319 -18.36 -9.38 -1.50
CA VAL A 319 -19.16 -8.56 -0.59
C VAL A 319 -19.58 -9.44 0.57
N GLY A 320 -18.85 -9.34 1.69
CA GLY A 320 -19.04 -10.19 2.86
C GLY A 320 -20.36 -9.95 3.58
N GLY A 321 -20.95 -8.77 3.40
CA GLY A 321 -22.26 -8.40 3.94
C GLY A 321 -22.41 -6.88 4.01
N SER A 322 -23.63 -6.42 4.28
CA SER A 322 -23.90 -5.00 4.50
C SER A 322 -24.99 -4.80 5.54
N VAL A 323 -24.91 -3.67 6.25
CA VAL A 323 -25.98 -3.15 7.10
C VAL A 323 -26.41 -1.82 6.49
N GLN A 324 -27.71 -1.70 6.21
CA GLN A 324 -28.30 -0.56 5.51
C GLN A 324 -29.32 0.19 6.37
N ASP A 325 -29.59 -0.32 7.58
CA ASP A 325 -30.49 0.31 8.52
C ASP A 325 -29.75 1.42 9.29
N PRO A 326 -30.29 2.66 9.33
CA PRO A 326 -29.63 3.74 10.02
C PRO A 326 -29.56 3.54 11.53
N GLU A 327 -28.35 3.60 12.08
CA GLU A 327 -28.07 3.40 13.51
C GLU A 327 -27.48 4.66 14.14
N LYS A 328 -28.03 5.06 15.29
CA LYS A 328 -27.52 6.23 16.02
C LYS A 328 -26.24 5.84 16.76
N ILE A 329 -25.19 6.63 16.59
CA ILE A 329 -23.97 6.48 17.36
C ILE A 329 -24.21 7.04 18.77
N PRO A 330 -24.04 6.24 19.83
CA PRO A 330 -24.16 6.72 21.21
C PRO A 330 -23.24 7.92 21.47
N PRO A 331 -23.71 8.98 22.16
CA PRO A 331 -22.85 10.11 22.53
C PRO A 331 -21.69 9.72 23.48
N THR A 332 -21.87 8.62 24.24
CA THR A 332 -20.86 8.02 25.10
C THR A 332 -20.79 6.51 24.82
N GLY A 333 -19.58 5.95 24.88
CA GLY A 333 -19.34 4.55 24.51
C GLY A 333 -19.20 4.37 23.00
N LYS A 334 -19.61 3.20 22.49
CA LYS A 334 -19.47 2.84 21.08
C LYS A 334 -20.74 2.14 20.56
N LEU A 335 -21.08 2.42 19.31
CA LEU A 335 -21.95 1.57 18.51
C LEU A 335 -21.13 0.36 18.06
N VAL A 336 -21.66 -0.85 18.26
CA VAL A 336 -21.01 -2.10 17.87
C VAL A 336 -21.93 -2.86 16.94
N LEU A 337 -21.45 -3.13 15.73
CA LEU A 337 -22.16 -3.86 14.68
C LEU A 337 -21.40 -5.12 14.36
N THR A 338 -22.12 -6.21 14.13
CA THR A 338 -21.52 -7.50 13.78
C THR A 338 -22.10 -8.00 12.46
N LEU A 339 -21.23 -8.57 11.63
CA LEU A 339 -21.60 -9.28 10.40
C LEU A 339 -20.94 -10.64 10.42
N THR A 340 -21.74 -11.70 10.37
CA THR A 340 -21.24 -13.06 10.17
C THR A 340 -21.32 -13.40 8.69
N THR A 341 -20.21 -13.83 8.10
CA THR A 341 -20.10 -14.12 6.67
C THR A 341 -19.40 -15.44 6.42
N ALA A 342 -19.83 -16.15 5.38
CA ALA A 342 -19.10 -17.27 4.79
C ALA A 342 -18.12 -16.80 3.70
N ALA A 343 -17.87 -15.49 3.57
CA ALA A 343 -16.94 -14.91 2.61
C ALA A 343 -17.16 -15.35 1.15
N CYS A 344 -18.43 -15.55 0.77
CA CYS A 344 -18.85 -16.05 -0.54
C CYS A 344 -18.47 -17.52 -0.83
N GLU A 345 -18.28 -18.35 0.21
CA GLU A 345 -18.05 -19.79 0.07
C GLU A 345 -19.10 -20.47 -0.83
N GLY A 346 -18.63 -21.37 -1.69
CA GLY A 346 -19.45 -22.04 -2.71
C GLY A 346 -19.75 -21.21 -3.97
N LYS A 347 -19.21 -19.99 -4.10
CA LYS A 347 -19.34 -19.15 -5.30
C LYS A 347 -17.98 -18.93 -5.98
N GLU A 348 -18.01 -18.53 -7.25
CA GLU A 348 -16.79 -18.21 -8.03
C GLU A 348 -15.97 -17.05 -7.45
N ASN A 349 -16.57 -16.23 -6.60
CA ASN A 349 -15.91 -15.07 -5.97
C ASN A 349 -15.60 -15.29 -4.48
N PHE A 350 -15.51 -16.55 -4.04
CA PHE A 350 -15.08 -16.90 -2.69
C PHE A 350 -13.72 -16.26 -2.37
N VAL A 351 -13.56 -15.79 -1.13
CA VAL A 351 -12.29 -15.30 -0.60
C VAL A 351 -12.05 -16.04 0.71
N ARG A 352 -11.02 -16.87 0.74
CA ARG A 352 -10.58 -17.58 1.95
C ARG A 352 -9.45 -16.80 2.62
N TYR A 353 -8.34 -16.65 1.92
CA TYR A 353 -7.13 -16.02 2.45
C TYR A 353 -7.11 -14.53 2.08
N LEU A 354 -7.16 -13.67 3.10
CA LEU A 354 -7.25 -12.23 2.94
C LEU A 354 -5.96 -11.57 2.44
N GLU A 355 -6.13 -10.53 1.62
CA GLU A 355 -5.10 -9.55 1.27
C GLU A 355 -5.51 -8.18 1.78
N HIS A 356 -6.59 -7.62 1.21
CA HIS A 356 -7.13 -6.31 1.58
C HIS A 356 -8.55 -6.47 2.09
N VAL A 357 -8.92 -5.67 3.09
CA VAL A 357 -10.30 -5.57 3.56
C VAL A 357 -10.73 -4.12 3.57
N GLN A 358 -11.91 -3.84 3.03
CA GLN A 358 -12.51 -2.50 3.06
C GLN A 358 -13.82 -2.51 3.86
N ALA A 359 -14.01 -1.50 4.70
CA ALA A 359 -15.30 -1.13 5.26
C ALA A 359 -15.78 0.12 4.51
N VAL A 360 -16.72 -0.06 3.59
CA VAL A 360 -17.33 1.05 2.84
C VAL A 360 -18.43 1.66 3.71
N VAL A 361 -18.19 2.87 4.23
CA VAL A 361 -19.02 3.48 5.28
C VAL A 361 -19.67 4.78 4.79
N THR A 362 -20.97 4.90 5.04
CA THR A 362 -21.70 6.17 4.96
C THR A 362 -22.17 6.56 6.35
N VAL A 363 -21.59 7.61 6.91
CA VAL A 363 -21.87 8.09 8.29
C VAL A 363 -21.88 9.60 8.32
N ASN A 364 -22.82 10.21 9.03
CA ASN A 364 -22.77 11.63 9.35
C ASN A 364 -22.47 11.85 10.84
N ALA A 365 -21.87 12.98 11.15
CA ALA A 365 -21.61 13.42 12.51
C ALA A 365 -21.70 14.93 12.63
N THR A 366 -22.00 15.42 13.83
CA THR A 366 -21.92 16.85 14.17
C THR A 366 -20.49 17.38 14.13
N ARG A 367 -19.50 16.48 14.19
CA ARG A 367 -18.08 16.76 13.96
C ARG A 367 -17.36 15.51 13.50
N ARG A 368 -17.00 15.44 12.21
CA ARG A 368 -16.37 14.27 11.57
C ARG A 368 -15.03 13.92 12.21
N GLY A 369 -14.22 14.91 12.57
CA GLY A 369 -12.91 14.69 13.18
C GLY A 369 -12.90 14.06 14.57
N ASP A 370 -14.06 14.01 15.24
CA ASP A 370 -14.20 13.29 16.51
C ASP A 370 -14.66 11.84 16.31
N LEU A 371 -15.02 11.40 15.09
CA LEU A 371 -15.32 10.00 14.82
C LEU A 371 -14.08 9.13 15.03
N ASN A 372 -14.28 7.96 15.62
CA ASN A 372 -13.31 6.87 15.66
C ASN A 372 -13.99 5.60 15.16
N ILE A 373 -13.33 4.92 14.21
CA ILE A 373 -13.85 3.70 13.59
C ILE A 373 -12.79 2.61 13.77
N ASN A 374 -13.19 1.47 14.33
CA ASN A 374 -12.35 0.28 14.43
C ASN A 374 -13.06 -0.92 13.83
N MET A 375 -12.29 -1.85 13.29
CA MET A 375 -12.78 -3.13 12.79
C MET A 375 -12.01 -4.28 13.44
N THR A 376 -12.70 -5.36 13.77
CA THR A 376 -12.10 -6.60 14.27
C THR A 376 -12.45 -7.76 13.36
N SER A 377 -11.44 -8.51 12.91
CA SER A 377 -11.61 -9.71 12.09
C SER A 377 -12.11 -10.91 12.90
N PRO A 378 -12.58 -11.99 12.24
CA PRO A 378 -12.98 -13.23 12.90
C PRO A 378 -11.87 -13.85 13.76
N MET A 379 -10.61 -13.71 13.34
CA MET A 379 -9.43 -14.19 14.09
C MET A 379 -8.99 -13.22 15.20
N GLY A 380 -9.74 -12.14 15.46
CA GLY A 380 -9.51 -11.22 16.58
C GLY A 380 -8.58 -10.04 16.26
N THR A 381 -8.14 -9.87 15.02
CA THR A 381 -7.26 -8.76 14.64
C THR A 381 -7.99 -7.44 14.57
N LYS A 382 -7.58 -6.51 15.43
CA LYS A 382 -8.17 -5.17 15.53
C LYS A 382 -7.42 -4.14 14.70
N SER A 383 -8.10 -3.53 13.74
CA SER A 383 -7.63 -2.40 12.92
C SER A 383 -8.35 -1.11 13.30
N ILE A 384 -7.58 -0.06 13.62
CA ILE A 384 -8.09 1.32 13.65
C ILE A 384 -8.23 1.78 12.19
N LEU A 385 -9.47 1.97 11.74
CA LEU A 385 -9.78 2.42 10.38
C LEU A 385 -9.81 3.94 10.27
N LEU A 386 -10.19 4.62 11.35
CA LEU A 386 -10.15 6.07 11.45
C LEU A 386 -9.80 6.49 12.87
N SER A 387 -8.69 7.21 13.01
CA SER A 387 -8.27 7.89 14.22
C SER A 387 -8.92 9.26 14.33
N ARG A 388 -8.93 9.81 15.56
CA ARG A 388 -9.42 11.17 15.78
C ARG A 388 -8.56 12.16 14.99
N ARG A 389 -9.19 13.05 14.22
CA ARG A 389 -8.55 14.14 13.50
C ARG A 389 -8.96 15.49 14.11
N PRO A 390 -8.16 16.06 15.03
CA PRO A 390 -8.59 17.22 15.82
C PRO A 390 -8.88 18.48 15.01
N ARG A 391 -8.38 18.58 13.77
CA ARG A 391 -8.59 19.74 12.90
C ARG A 391 -9.84 19.61 12.04
N ASP A 392 -10.34 18.40 11.80
CA ASP A 392 -11.51 18.13 10.96
C ASP A 392 -12.80 18.55 11.67
N ASP A 393 -13.30 19.72 11.30
CA ASP A 393 -14.50 20.35 11.81
C ASP A 393 -15.71 20.19 10.88
N ASP A 394 -15.68 19.26 9.92
CA ASP A 394 -16.84 18.97 9.09
C ASP A 394 -18.04 18.52 9.94
N ALA A 395 -19.16 19.20 9.74
CA ALA A 395 -20.43 18.93 10.41
C ALA A 395 -21.58 18.70 9.40
N LYS A 396 -21.25 18.60 8.11
CA LYS A 396 -22.23 18.61 7.02
C LYS A 396 -22.26 17.31 6.25
N VAL A 397 -21.09 16.79 5.88
CA VAL A 397 -20.96 15.68 4.94
C VAL A 397 -20.81 14.36 5.69
N GLY A 398 -19.85 14.29 6.61
CA GLY A 398 -19.38 13.04 7.17
C GLY A 398 -18.54 12.25 6.16
N PHE A 399 -18.79 10.96 6.08
CA PHE A 399 -18.27 10.08 5.03
C PHE A 399 -19.44 9.56 4.20
N ASP A 400 -19.28 9.51 2.89
CA ASP A 400 -20.27 9.00 1.95
C ASP A 400 -19.62 7.90 1.11
N LYS A 401 -20.06 6.66 1.32
CA LYS A 401 -19.50 5.45 0.69
C LYS A 401 -17.96 5.41 0.72
N TRP A 402 -17.36 5.85 1.83
CA TRP A 402 -15.91 5.96 1.93
C TRP A 402 -15.30 4.58 2.24
N PRO A 403 -14.36 4.07 1.41
CA PRO A 403 -13.84 2.72 1.53
C PRO A 403 -12.62 2.65 2.45
N PHE A 404 -12.83 2.76 3.76
CA PHE A 404 -11.73 2.59 4.74
C PHE A 404 -11.06 1.22 4.56
N MET A 405 -9.73 1.18 4.43
CA MET A 405 -8.99 -0.03 4.07
C MET A 405 -8.07 -0.49 5.21
N THR A 406 -7.93 -1.80 5.38
CA THR A 406 -6.88 -2.40 6.23
C THR A 406 -6.13 -3.51 5.50
N THR A 407 -4.82 -3.55 5.74
CA THR A 407 -3.93 -4.64 5.35
C THR A 407 -3.62 -5.57 6.53
N HIS A 408 -3.92 -5.18 7.78
CA HIS A 408 -3.45 -5.88 8.97
C HIS A 408 -3.94 -7.34 9.11
N THR A 409 -5.04 -7.69 8.44
CA THR A 409 -5.61 -9.03 8.42
C THR A 409 -5.02 -9.91 7.30
N TRP A 410 -3.91 -9.50 6.69
CA TRP A 410 -3.28 -10.25 5.59
C TRP A 410 -3.01 -11.70 5.98
N GLY A 411 -3.48 -12.62 5.15
CA GLY A 411 -3.35 -14.07 5.32
C GLY A 411 -4.44 -14.74 6.16
N GLU A 412 -5.26 -13.98 6.90
CA GLU A 412 -6.32 -14.57 7.74
C GLU A 412 -7.47 -15.18 6.92
N ASP A 413 -8.14 -16.19 7.50
CA ASP A 413 -9.42 -16.68 7.00
C ASP A 413 -10.50 -15.59 7.14
N ALA A 414 -11.16 -15.27 6.02
CA ALA A 414 -12.18 -14.25 5.94
C ALA A 414 -13.52 -14.65 6.57
N ARG A 415 -13.77 -15.96 6.77
CA ARG A 415 -15.04 -16.49 7.28
C ARG A 415 -15.22 -16.23 8.77
N GLY A 416 -16.46 -16.03 9.17
CA GLY A 416 -16.85 -15.82 10.57
C GLY A 416 -17.36 -14.41 10.84
N THR A 417 -17.21 -13.96 12.09
CA THR A 417 -17.84 -12.73 12.58
C THR A 417 -16.88 -11.55 12.54
N TRP A 418 -17.22 -10.57 11.70
CA TRP A 418 -16.59 -9.26 11.65
C TRP A 418 -17.31 -8.28 12.57
N THR A 419 -16.57 -7.43 13.26
CA THR A 419 -17.12 -6.39 14.14
C THR A 419 -16.68 -5.01 13.69
N LEU A 420 -17.62 -4.09 13.53
CA LEU A 420 -17.37 -2.66 13.32
C LEU A 420 -17.77 -1.87 14.57
N GLU A 421 -16.83 -1.09 15.11
CA GLU A 421 -17.05 -0.21 16.25
C GLU A 421 -16.97 1.25 15.81
N LEU A 422 -18.02 2.03 16.05
CA LEU A 422 -18.01 3.49 15.85
C LEU A 422 -18.24 4.21 17.17
N GLY A 423 -17.50 5.29 17.41
CA GLY A 423 -17.69 6.14 18.57
C GLY A 423 -17.13 7.53 18.35
N PHE A 424 -17.16 8.32 19.42
CA PHE A 424 -16.61 9.67 19.43
C PHE A 424 -15.44 9.78 20.41
N VAL A 425 -14.35 10.38 19.96
CA VAL A 425 -13.18 10.72 20.78
C VAL A 425 -12.99 12.23 20.71
N GLY A 426 -13.23 12.92 21.82
CA GLY A 426 -13.18 14.37 21.90
C GLY A 426 -13.64 14.88 23.26
N SER A 427 -13.46 16.17 23.51
CA SER A 427 -13.89 16.81 24.77
C SER A 427 -15.37 17.18 24.79
N ALA A 428 -15.99 17.34 23.62
CA ALA A 428 -17.38 17.73 23.47
C ALA A 428 -18.23 16.51 23.04
N PRO A 429 -19.44 16.32 23.60
CA PRO A 429 -20.37 15.30 23.13
C PRO A 429 -20.76 15.56 21.66
N GLN A 430 -20.67 14.52 20.84
CA GLN A 430 -21.07 14.55 19.44
C GLN A 430 -22.30 13.67 19.21
N LYS A 431 -22.95 13.88 18.06
CA LYS A 431 -24.05 13.04 17.58
C LYS A 431 -23.74 12.62 16.16
N GLY A 432 -24.16 11.42 15.77
CA GLY A 432 -24.00 10.93 14.41
C GLY A 432 -24.89 9.74 14.14
N VAL A 433 -25.07 9.45 12.86
CA VAL A 433 -25.86 8.32 12.37
C VAL A 433 -25.04 7.60 11.33
N LEU A 434 -24.74 6.32 11.60
CA LEU A 434 -24.30 5.41 10.56
C LEU A 434 -25.50 5.10 9.68
N LYS A 435 -25.40 5.34 8.38
CA LYS A 435 -26.49 5.06 7.43
C LYS A 435 -26.33 3.69 6.80
N GLU A 436 -25.12 3.38 6.37
CA GLU A 436 -24.78 2.09 5.80
C GLU A 436 -23.31 1.76 6.06
N TRP A 437 -23.03 0.46 6.16
CA TRP A 437 -21.68 -0.04 5.94
C TRP A 437 -21.70 -1.36 5.17
N THR A 438 -20.69 -1.56 4.33
CA THR A 438 -20.49 -2.79 3.54
C THR A 438 -19.08 -3.32 3.76
N LEU A 439 -18.98 -4.61 4.06
CA LEU A 439 -17.71 -5.32 4.17
C LEU A 439 -17.30 -5.85 2.79
N MET A 440 -16.14 -5.42 2.29
CA MET A 440 -15.55 -5.94 1.07
C MET A 440 -14.24 -6.67 1.38
N LEU A 441 -14.15 -7.92 0.93
CA LEU A 441 -13.05 -8.83 1.18
C LEU A 441 -12.31 -9.07 -0.14
N HIS A 442 -10.99 -8.94 -0.14
CA HIS A 442 -10.15 -9.19 -1.29
C HIS A 442 -9.07 -10.21 -0.93
N GLY A 443 -8.82 -11.16 -1.81
CA GLY A 443 -7.80 -12.17 -1.56
C GLY A 443 -7.90 -13.35 -2.52
N THR A 444 -7.56 -14.54 -2.01
CA THR A 444 -7.49 -15.78 -2.81
C THR A 444 -8.42 -16.85 -2.26
N GLN A 445 -8.81 -17.79 -3.13
CA GLN A 445 -9.55 -18.98 -2.73
C GLN A 445 -8.62 -20.08 -2.20
N SER A 446 -7.45 -20.21 -2.83
CA SER A 446 -6.45 -21.24 -2.52
C SER A 446 -5.28 -20.64 -1.75
N ALA A 447 -4.65 -21.46 -0.92
CA ALA A 447 -3.51 -21.07 -0.09
C ALA A 447 -2.37 -20.42 -0.92
N PRO A 448 -2.03 -19.14 -0.70
CA PRO A 448 -1.03 -18.44 -1.50
C PRO A 448 0.41 -18.91 -1.25
N TYR A 449 0.71 -19.56 -0.12
CA TYR A 449 2.07 -19.89 0.28
C TYR A 449 2.42 -21.39 0.28
N ILE A 450 1.46 -22.28 0.02
CA ILE A 450 1.67 -23.73 0.04
C ILE A 450 2.82 -24.20 -0.88
N ASP A 451 2.99 -23.52 -2.01
CA ASP A 451 4.01 -23.83 -3.00
C ASP A 451 5.33 -23.06 -2.82
N GLN A 452 5.38 -22.09 -1.91
CA GLN A 452 6.57 -21.25 -1.70
C GLN A 452 7.66 -22.01 -0.94
N VAL A 453 8.91 -21.65 -1.22
CA VAL A 453 10.08 -22.27 -0.59
C VAL A 453 10.40 -21.57 0.73
N VAL A 454 10.25 -22.28 1.85
CA VAL A 454 10.66 -21.79 3.17
C VAL A 454 12.15 -22.08 3.38
N ARG A 455 12.95 -21.02 3.50
CA ARG A 455 14.40 -21.10 3.78
C ARG A 455 14.76 -20.79 5.24
N ASP A 456 13.87 -20.11 5.95
CA ASP A 456 14.02 -19.75 7.36
C ASP A 456 12.71 -20.04 8.09
N TYR A 457 12.74 -20.97 9.05
CA TYR A 457 11.56 -21.42 9.79
C TYR A 457 11.04 -20.38 10.79
N GLN A 458 11.78 -19.31 11.07
CA GLN A 458 11.32 -18.18 11.89
C GLN A 458 10.81 -17.01 11.03
N SER A 459 10.83 -17.15 9.69
CA SER A 459 10.34 -16.11 8.80
C SER A 459 8.82 -15.97 8.83
N LYS A 460 8.32 -14.80 8.45
CA LYS A 460 6.89 -14.56 8.23
C LYS A 460 6.26 -15.55 7.26
N LEU A 461 6.98 -15.90 6.19
CA LEU A 461 6.53 -16.92 5.23
C LEU A 461 6.33 -18.29 5.89
N ALA A 462 7.24 -18.70 6.78
CA ALA A 462 7.10 -19.96 7.52
C ALA A 462 5.87 -19.94 8.44
N MET A 463 5.61 -18.82 9.11
CA MET A 463 4.45 -18.65 9.99
C MET A 463 3.14 -18.72 9.19
N SER A 464 2.99 -17.94 8.12
CA SER A 464 1.77 -17.96 7.31
C SER A 464 1.55 -19.29 6.61
N LYS A 465 2.61 -19.92 6.06
CA LYS A 465 2.49 -21.24 5.44
C LYS A 465 2.11 -22.33 6.43
N LYS A 466 2.59 -22.22 7.68
CA LYS A 466 2.22 -23.17 8.73
C LYS A 466 0.72 -23.09 9.01
N GLU A 467 0.19 -21.88 9.17
CA GLU A 467 -1.25 -21.67 9.40
C GLU A 467 -2.10 -22.24 8.25
N GLU A 468 -1.73 -21.95 6.99
CA GLU A 468 -2.42 -22.50 5.81
C GLU A 468 -2.48 -24.04 5.82
N LEU A 469 -1.39 -24.70 6.23
CA LEU A 469 -1.33 -26.16 6.32
C LEU A 469 -2.19 -26.72 7.47
N GLU A 470 -2.24 -26.03 8.60
CA GLU A 470 -3.08 -26.41 9.74
C GLU A 470 -4.57 -26.30 9.37
N GLU A 471 -4.98 -25.20 8.72
CA GLU A 471 -6.36 -25.01 8.24
C GLU A 471 -6.79 -26.05 7.17
N GLU A 472 -5.93 -26.33 6.20
CA GLU A 472 -6.21 -27.33 5.15
C GLU A 472 -6.34 -28.75 5.75
N LEU A 473 -5.54 -29.06 6.77
CA LEU A 473 -5.63 -30.33 7.49
C LEU A 473 -6.94 -30.44 8.26
N ASP A 474 -7.34 -29.39 8.99
CA ASP A 474 -8.57 -29.37 9.76
C ASP A 474 -9.80 -29.57 8.86
N GLU A 475 -9.86 -28.91 7.70
CA GLU A 475 -10.94 -29.11 6.73
C GLU A 475 -10.93 -30.51 6.10
N ALA A 476 -9.76 -31.10 5.86
CA ALA A 476 -9.66 -32.47 5.37
C ALA A 476 -10.17 -33.48 6.40
N VAL A 477 -9.88 -33.26 7.67
CA VAL A 477 -10.38 -34.07 8.79
C VAL A 477 -11.90 -33.90 8.92
N GLU A 478 -12.43 -32.69 8.87
CA GLU A 478 -13.88 -32.44 8.98
C GLU A 478 -14.65 -33.06 7.81
N ARG A 479 -14.15 -32.94 6.58
CA ARG A 479 -14.74 -33.63 5.42
C ARG A 479 -14.73 -35.14 5.58
N SER A 480 -13.64 -35.71 6.07
CA SER A 480 -13.52 -37.16 6.32
C SER A 480 -14.52 -37.61 7.40
N LEU A 481 -14.65 -36.86 8.49
CA LEU A 481 -15.61 -37.14 9.56
C LEU A 481 -17.06 -37.06 9.05
N LYS A 482 -17.41 -36.04 8.26
CA LYS A 482 -18.74 -35.91 7.64
C LYS A 482 -19.04 -37.08 6.69
N SER A 483 -18.06 -37.54 5.92
CA SER A 483 -18.22 -38.71 5.06
C SER A 483 -18.46 -39.99 5.86
N ILE A 484 -17.74 -40.19 6.97
CA ILE A 484 -17.90 -41.37 7.83
C ILE A 484 -19.25 -41.35 8.57
N LEU A 485 -19.70 -40.18 9.01
CA LEU A 485 -20.94 -40.03 9.78
C LEU A 485 -22.19 -39.92 8.90
N GLY A 486 -22.05 -39.56 7.62
CA GLY A 486 -23.15 -39.45 6.64
C GLY A 486 -23.46 -40.73 5.87
N GLU A 487 -22.75 -41.83 6.12
CA GLU A 487 -23.01 -43.17 5.55
C GLU A 487 -23.92 -44.07 6.43
N ASN A 488 -24.62 -43.49 7.42
CA ASN A 488 -25.73 -44.11 8.16
C ASN A 488 -27.02 -43.34 7.94
#